data_AF-A0A7C6X9Y8-F1
#
_entry.id   AF-A0A7C6X9Y8-F1
#
_cell.length_a   1.000
_cell.length_b   1.000
_cell.length_c   1.000
_cell.angle_alpha   90.00
_cell.angle_beta   90.00
_cell.angle_gamma   90.00
#
_symmetry.space_group_name_H-M   'P 1'
#
loop_
_entity.id
_entity.type
_entity.pdbx_description
1 polymer ?
#
loop_
_entity_poly.entity_id
_entity_poly.type
_entity_poly.pdbx_seq_one_letter_code
_entity_poly.pdbx_strand_id
1 'polypeptide(L)' 'MSNKSIRALREKSDVELEQALQSAREALYRHRSDQALRRLEDPNAISKRRKEIARILTLQRERQLAKEQS' A
#
# COMPACT_ATOMS: atom_id res chain seq x y z
N MET A 1 -11.40 1.57 -11.14
CA MET A 1 -10.98 1.15 -9.77
C MET A 1 -10.68 -0.33 -9.82
N SER A 2 -9.40 -0.73 -9.81
CA SER A 2 -9.03 -2.15 -9.93
C SER A 2 -9.26 -2.86 -8.59
N ASN A 3 -10.37 -3.59 -8.48
CA ASN A 3 -10.64 -4.54 -7.39
C ASN A 3 -9.71 -5.77 -7.43
N LYS A 4 -8.79 -5.86 -8.40
CA LYS A 4 -7.87 -6.98 -8.59
C LYS A 4 -6.76 -7.03 -7.52
N SER A 5 -6.50 -5.94 -6.77
CA SER A 5 -5.37 -5.87 -5.83
C SER A 5 -5.65 -6.40 -4.41
N ILE A 6 -6.88 -6.31 -3.89
CA ILE A 6 -7.18 -6.74 -2.50
C ILE A 6 -7.03 -8.25 -2.35
N ARG A 7 -7.51 -9.03 -3.32
CA ARG A 7 -7.42 -10.49 -3.29
C ARG A 7 -5.96 -10.94 -3.32
N ALA A 8 -5.15 -10.33 -4.19
CA ALA A 8 -3.72 -10.56 -4.26
C ALA A 8 -2.96 -10.15 -2.99
N LEU A 9 -3.42 -9.11 -2.26
CA LEU A 9 -2.84 -8.76 -0.96
C LEU A 9 -3.21 -9.79 0.11
N ARG A 10 -4.41 -10.37 0.08
CA ARG A 10 -4.85 -11.39 1.04
C ARG A 10 -4.09 -12.70 0.94
N GLU A 11 -3.59 -13.05 -0.25
CA GLU A 11 -2.79 -14.26 -0.50
C GLU A 11 -1.35 -14.14 0.02
N LYS A 12 -0.86 -12.92 0.28
CA LYS A 12 0.50 -12.69 0.78
C LYS A 12 0.66 -13.06 2.25
N SER A 13 1.83 -13.55 2.63
CA SER A 13 2.23 -13.73 4.03
C SER A 13 2.37 -12.38 4.76
N ASP A 14 2.42 -12.41 6.10
CA ASP A 14 2.59 -11.19 6.91
C ASP A 14 3.89 -10.45 6.57
N VAL A 15 4.98 -11.20 6.30
CA VAL A 15 6.29 -10.66 5.90
C VAL A 15 6.23 -9.99 4.51
N GLU A 16 5.56 -10.61 3.55
CA GLU A 16 5.40 -10.03 2.21
C GLU A 16 4.51 -8.79 2.22
N LEU A 17 3.54 -8.71 3.14
CA LEU A 17 2.74 -7.50 3.35
C LEU A 17 3.58 -6.36 3.91
N GLU A 18 4.49 -6.63 4.85
CA GLU A 18 5.42 -5.62 5.37
C GLU A 18 6.38 -5.13 4.28
N GLN A 19 6.94 -6.04 3.49
CA GLN A 19 7.79 -5.66 2.35
C GLN A 19 7.03 -4.81 1.33
N ALA A 20 5.80 -5.22 0.99
CA ALA A 20 4.95 -4.44 0.08
C ALA A 20 4.60 -3.06 0.66
N LEU A 21 4.35 -2.95 1.97
CA LEU A 21 4.11 -1.70 2.65
C LEU A 21 5.32 -0.77 2.56
N GLN A 22 6.52 -1.31 2.79
CA GLN A 22 7.77 -0.55 2.71
C GLN A 22 8.01 -0.03 1.30
N SER A 23 7.89 -0.89 0.29
CA SER A 23 8.02 -0.48 -1.12
C SER A 23 6.98 0.58 -1.52
N ALA A 24 5.73 0.47 -1.04
CA ALA A 24 4.70 1.45 -1.32
C ALA A 24 4.98 2.82 -0.68
N ARG A 25 5.58 2.84 0.53
CA ARG A 25 6.03 4.06 1.20
C ARG A 25 7.20 4.73 0.46
N GLU A 26 8.17 3.95 0.01
CA GLU A 26 9.29 4.45 -0.78
C GLU A 26 8.82 5.03 -2.13
N ALA A 27 7.89 4.35 -2.81
CA ALA A 27 7.27 4.87 -4.03
C ALA A 27 6.52 6.18 -3.77
N LEU A 28 5.78 6.28 -2.65
CA LEU A 28 5.11 7.51 -2.26
C LEU A 28 6.09 8.66 -2.01
N TYR A 29 7.22 8.38 -1.35
CA TYR A 29 8.28 9.37 -1.15
C TYR A 29 8.83 9.87 -2.48
N ARG A 30 9.19 8.96 -3.40
CA ARG A 30 9.66 9.31 -4.75
C ARG A 30 8.66 10.18 -5.49
N HIS A 31 7.37 9.80 -5.51
CA HIS A 31 6.33 10.58 -6.18
C HIS A 31 6.12 11.98 -5.57
N ARG A 32 6.28 12.14 -4.25
CA ARG A 32 6.24 13.47 -3.62
C ARG A 32 7.43 14.33 -4.03
N SER A 33 8.62 13.75 -4.11
CA SER A 33 9.81 14.44 -4.62
C SER A 33 9.63 14.83 -6.08
N ASP A 34 9.08 13.94 -6.91
CA ASP A 34 8.79 14.23 -8.33
C ASP A 34 7.73 15.33 -8.48
N GLN A 35 6.73 15.37 -7.60
CA GLN A 35 5.73 16.43 -7.56
C GLN A 35 6.37 17.78 -7.22
N ALA A 36 7.27 17.83 -6.23
CA ALA A 36 7.99 19.05 -5.87
C ALA A 36 8.85 19.57 -7.04
N LEU A 37 9.47 18.66 -7.78
CA LEU A 37 10.26 18.96 -8.99
C LEU A 37 9.40 19.19 -10.25
N ARG A 38 8.06 19.18 -10.14
CA ARG A 38 7.11 19.30 -11.27
C ARG A 38 7.34 18.30 -12.42
N ARG A 39 7.92 17.14 -12.13
CA ARG A 39 8.18 16.05 -13.08
C ARG A 39 7.27 14.84 -12.88
N LEU A 40 6.20 15.00 -12.11
CA LEU A 40 5.27 13.93 -11.84
C LEU A 40 4.47 13.61 -13.11
N GLU A 41 4.70 12.42 -13.67
CA GLU A 41 4.04 11.98 -14.91
C GLU A 41 2.54 11.66 -14.72
N ASP A 42 2.18 10.98 -13.61
CA ASP A 42 0.80 10.66 -13.27
C ASP A 42 0.36 11.42 -12.00
N PRO A 43 -0.54 12.42 -12.11
CA PRO A 43 -1.09 13.15 -10.97
C PRO A 43 -1.79 12.25 -9.94
N ASN A 44 -2.30 11.09 -10.38
CA ASN A 44 -2.99 10.14 -9.50
C ASN A 44 -2.03 9.17 -8.78
N ALA A 45 -0.73 9.16 -9.11
CA ALA A 45 0.22 8.21 -8.55
C ALA A 45 0.28 8.27 -7.01
N ILE A 46 0.33 9.48 -6.45
CA ILE A 46 0.34 9.71 -5.00
C ILE A 46 -0.94 9.16 -4.35
N SER A 47 -2.11 9.45 -4.93
CA SER A 47 -3.41 8.97 -4.43
C SER A 47 -3.51 7.45 -4.50
N LYS A 48 -3.03 6.84 -5.60
CA LYS A 48 -2.98 5.38 -5.77
C LYS A 48 -2.09 4.74 -4.70
N ARG A 49 -0.88 5.25 -4.47
CA ARG A 49 0.04 4.73 -3.43
C ARG A 49 -0.50 4.89 -2.02
N ARG A 50 -1.15 6.02 -1.69
CA ARG A 50 -1.83 6.19 -0.40
C ARG A 50 -2.93 5.15 -0.18
N LYS A 51 -3.75 4.88 -1.19
CA LYS A 51 -4.82 3.87 -1.12
C LYS A 51 -4.26 2.45 -1.00
N GLU A 52 -3.14 2.16 -1.65
CA GLU A 52 -2.42 0.89 -1.52
C GLU A 52 -1.92 0.67 -0.10
N ILE A 53 -1.22 1.66 0.47
CA ILE A 53 -0.76 1.65 1.87
C ILE A 53 -1.93 1.42 2.83
N ALA A 54 -3.03 2.16 2.67
CA ALA A 54 -4.20 2.02 3.52
C ALA A 54 -4.76 0.59 3.50
N ARG A 55 -4.89 -0.03 2.33
CA ARG A 55 -5.38 -1.40 2.20
C ARG A 55 -4.47 -2.43 2.88
N ILE A 56 -3.16 -2.27 2.75
CA ILE A 56 -2.19 -3.17 3.40
C ILE A 56 -2.32 -3.07 4.92
N LEU A 57 -2.36 -1.85 5.46
CA LEU A 57 -2.53 -1.61 6.89
C LEU A 57 -3.86 -2.16 7.42
N THR A 58 -4.96 -1.99 6.68
CA THR A 58 -6.26 -2.57 7.05
C THR A 58 -6.17 -4.09 7.13
N LEU A 59 -5.58 -4.74 6.13
CA LEU A 59 -5.43 -6.20 6.13
C LEU A 59 -4.55 -6.71 7.27
N GLN A 60 -3.44 -6.03 7.56
CA GLN A 60 -2.59 -6.36 8.71
C GLN A 60 -3.36 -6.25 10.03
N ARG A 61 -4.18 -5.21 10.19
CA ARG A 61 -5.02 -5.04 11.38
C ARG A 61 -6.11 -6.09 11.48
N GLU A 62 -6.77 -6.43 10.38
CA GLU A 62 -7.76 -7.52 10.31
C GLU A 62 -7.14 -8.85 10.79
N ARG A 63 -5.93 -9.18 10.32
CA ARG A 63 -5.22 -10.39 10.76
C ARG A 63 -4.83 -10.37 12.23
N GLN A 64 -4.38 -9.22 12.73
CA GLN A 64 -4.04 -9.07 14.14
C GLN A 64 -5.26 -9.29 15.04
N LEU A 65 -6.39 -8.66 14.71
CA LEU A 65 -7.64 -8.84 15.46
C LEU A 65 -8.12 -10.30 15.45
N ALA A 66 -7.96 -11.00 14.33
CA ALA A 66 -8.30 -12.42 14.25
C ALA A 66 -7.42 -13.30 15.16
N LYS A 67 -6.12 -12.97 15.29
CA LYS A 67 -5.20 -13.65 16.22
C LYS A 67 -5.47 -13.32 17.69
N GLU A 68 -5.96 -12.10 17.98
CA GLU A 68 -6.30 -11.66 19.35
C GLU A 68 -7.63 -12.28 19.85
N GLN A 69 -8.51 -12.72 18.94
CA GLN A 69 -9.82 -13.31 19.26
C GLN A 69 -9.80 -14.85 19.40
N SER A 70 -8.68 -15.49 19.07
CA SER A 70 -8.44 -16.94 19.15
C SER A 70 -7.57 -17.30 20.33
#